data_AF-R9IW39-F1
#
_entry.id   AF-R9IW39-F1
#
_cell.length_a   1.000
_cell.length_b   1.000
_cell.length_c   1.000
_cell.angle_alpha   90.00
_cell.angle_beta   90.00
_cell.angle_gamma   90.00
#
_symmetry.space_group_name_H-M   'P 1'
#
loop_
_entity.id
_entity.type
_entity.pdbx_description
1 polymer ?
#
loop_
_entity_poly.entity_id
_entity_poly.type
_entity_poly.pdbx_seq_one_letter_code
_entity_poly.pdbx_strand_id
1 'polypeptide(L)' 'MQKKKPRLQFRYYEMCANEQVLALLGESWRRPYGDGISDLHFHNYMEIGICYEGHGKSILQEHVNFFEGETVRKLG' A
#
# COMPACT_ATOMS: atom_id res chain seq x y z
N MET A 1 -19.23 -16.86 14.54
CA MET A 1 -17.77 -16.62 14.60
C MET A 1 -17.57 -15.14 14.94
N GLN A 2 -17.01 -14.80 16.12
CA GLN A 2 -16.72 -13.39 16.43
C GLN A 2 -15.69 -12.87 15.42
N LYS A 3 -15.97 -11.75 14.74
CA LYS A 3 -14.96 -11.06 13.94
C LYS A 3 -13.83 -10.67 14.91
N LYS A 4 -12.66 -11.29 14.76
CA LYS A 4 -11.47 -10.86 15.51
C LYS A 4 -11.26 -9.37 15.22
N LYS A 5 -11.13 -8.57 16.27
CA LYS A 5 -10.73 -7.17 16.10
C LYS A 5 -9.39 -7.17 15.36
N PRO A 6 -9.25 -6.37 14.28
CA PRO A 6 -7.97 -6.27 13.59
C PRO A 6 -6.93 -5.77 14.59
N ARG A 7 -5.74 -6.37 14.56
CA ARG A 7 -4.63 -5.91 15.38
C ARG A 7 -4.15 -4.59 14.79
N LEU A 8 -3.99 -3.58 15.64
CA LEU A 8 -3.48 -2.29 15.24
C LEU A 8 -2.03 -2.12 15.71
N GLN A 9 -1.15 -1.72 14.80
CA GLN A 9 0.26 -1.49 15.10
C GLN A 9 0.66 -0.06 14.72
N PHE A 10 1.42 0.59 15.58
CA PHE A 10 2.15 1.80 15.23
C PHE A 10 3.61 1.45 15.00
N ARG A 11 4.14 1.83 13.84
CA ARG A 11 5.55 1.65 13.47
C ARG A 11 6.21 3.00 13.40
N TYR A 12 7.20 3.23 14.26
CA TYR A 12 8.00 4.44 14.25
C TYR A 12 9.28 4.19 13.48
N TYR A 13 9.58 5.06 12.53
CA TYR A 13 10.83 5.05 11.77
C TYR A 13 11.60 6.35 12.05
N GLU A 14 12.90 6.23 12.20
CA GLU A 14 13.83 7.36 12.30
C GLU A 14 14.54 7.51 10.94
N MET A 15 14.52 8.72 10.38
CA MET A 15 15.14 9.04 9.10
C MET A 15 16.44 9.81 9.35
N CYS A 16 17.47 9.57 8.54
CA CYS A 16 18.73 10.29 8.68
C CYS A 16 18.52 11.80 8.45
N ALA A 17 19.27 12.66 9.15
CA ALA A 17 19.07 14.11 9.16
C ALA A 17 19.08 14.79 7.76
N ASN A 18 19.68 14.15 6.75
CA ASN A 18 19.80 14.66 5.39
C ASN A 18 18.98 13.87 4.36
N GLU A 19 18.09 12.99 4.82
CA GLU A 19 17.20 12.24 3.95
C GLU A 19 15.80 12.86 3.99
N GLN A 20 15.15 12.91 2.82
CA GLN A 20 13.77 13.42 2.69
C GLN A 20 12.79 12.33 2.31
N VAL A 21 13.29 11.22 1.76
CA VAL A 21 12.50 10.13 1.19
C VAL A 21 13.18 8.81 1.50
N LEU A 22 12.42 7.86 2.03
CA LEU A 22 12.82 6.46 2.12
C LEU A 22 12.33 5.72 0.88
N ALA A 23 13.24 5.33 -0.02
CA ALA A 23 12.87 4.69 -1.28
C ALA A 23 12.55 3.20 -1.07
N LEU A 24 11.29 2.82 -1.36
CA LEU A 24 10.82 1.44 -1.33
C LEU A 24 10.81 0.89 -2.77
N LEU A 25 11.92 0.25 -3.16
CA LEU A 25 12.18 -0.15 -4.54
C LEU A 25 12.27 -1.67 -4.71
N GLY A 26 11.99 -2.14 -5.93
CA GLY A 26 12.13 -3.54 -6.33
C GLY A 26 10.81 -4.30 -6.45
N GLU A 27 10.89 -5.50 -7.03
CA GLU A 27 9.73 -6.34 -7.36
C GLU A 27 8.90 -6.75 -6.12
N SER A 28 9.50 -6.80 -4.93
CA SER A 28 8.78 -7.08 -3.68
C SER A 28 7.70 -6.05 -3.34
N TRP A 29 7.76 -4.86 -3.94
CA TRP A 29 6.78 -3.79 -3.76
C TRP A 29 5.67 -3.80 -4.82
N ARG A 30 5.78 -4.66 -5.85
CA ARG A 30 4.69 -4.92 -6.80
C ARG A 30 3.78 -6.00 -6.24
N ARG A 31 2.73 -5.59 -5.54
CA ARG A 31 1.82 -6.51 -4.83
C ARG A 31 0.39 -5.98 -4.78
N PRO A 32 -0.61 -6.85 -4.63
CA PRO A 32 -1.97 -6.41 -4.35
C PRO A 32 -2.01 -5.75 -2.97
N TYR A 33 -2.50 -4.50 -2.92
CA TYR A 33 -2.72 -3.76 -1.69
C TYR A 33 -4.16 -3.99 -1.21
N GLY A 34 -4.33 -4.22 0.10
CA GLY A 34 -5.63 -4.41 0.73
C GLY A 34 -6.16 -5.86 0.75
N ASP A 35 -5.54 -6.78 0.01
CA ASP A 35 -5.91 -8.20 0.03
C ASP A 35 -5.09 -9.00 1.06
N GLY A 36 -5.75 -9.87 1.82
CA GLY A 36 -5.12 -10.73 2.83
C GLY A 36 -4.49 -10.02 4.04
N ILE A 37 -4.77 -8.73 4.27
CA ILE A 37 -4.18 -7.97 5.39
C ILE A 37 -5.00 -8.19 6.68
N SER A 38 -4.40 -8.87 7.67
CA SER A 38 -5.00 -9.10 8.99
C SER A 38 -4.61 -8.06 10.05
N ASP A 39 -3.48 -7.38 9.86
CA ASP A 39 -2.93 -6.38 10.77
C ASP A 39 -2.92 -5.00 10.10
N LEU A 40 -3.67 -4.06 10.65
CA LEU A 40 -3.63 -2.66 10.25
C LEU A 40 -2.43 -2.00 10.92
N HIS A 41 -1.66 -1.23 10.17
CA HIS A 41 -0.57 -0.45 10.74
C HIS A 41 -0.56 0.99 10.22
N PHE A 42 -0.03 1.87 11.06
CA PHE A 42 0.21 3.27 10.74
C PHE A 42 1.66 3.63 11.13
N HIS A 43 2.24 4.63 10.47
CA HIS A 43 3.59 5.10 10.74
C HIS A 43 3.68 6.62 10.67
N ASN A 44 4.79 7.18 11.19
CA ASN A 44 5.04 8.62 11.31
C ASN A 44 5.40 9.33 9.99
N TYR A 45 5.29 8.64 8.86
CA TYR A 45 5.65 9.15 7.53
C TYR A 45 4.49 8.99 6.55
N MET A 46 4.54 9.72 5.43
CA MET A 46 3.61 9.56 4.32
C MET A 46 4.18 8.55 3.33
N GLU A 47 3.39 7.56 2.93
CA GLU A 47 3.71 6.66 1.83
C GLU A 47 3.02 7.14 0.54
N ILE A 48 3.78 7.19 -0.56
CA ILE A 48 3.26 7.50 -1.89
C ILE A 48 3.65 6.34 -2.81
N GLY A 49 2.66 5.62 -3.32
CA GLY A 49 2.82 4.57 -4.32
C GLY A 49 2.18 4.97 -5.63
N ILE A 50 2.74 4.49 -6.75
CA ILE A 50 2.19 4.70 -8.08
C ILE A 50 1.73 3.35 -8.62
N CYS A 51 0.44 3.24 -8.96
CA CYS A 51 -0.12 2.09 -9.66
C CYS A 51 0.09 2.28 -11.16
N TYR A 52 0.91 1.42 -11.78
CA TYR A 52 1.15 1.44 -13.23
C TYR A 52 0.28 0.42 -13.99
N GLU A 53 -0.10 -0.67 -13.33
CA GLU A 53 -0.75 -1.84 -13.94
C GLU A 53 -1.80 -2.44 -13.00
N GLY A 54 -2.72 -3.23 -13.57
CA GLY A 54 -3.78 -3.91 -12.82
C GLY A 54 -5.04 -3.07 -12.61
N HIS A 55 -5.91 -3.50 -11.68
CA HIS A 55 -7.18 -2.86 -11.39
C HIS A 55 -7.41 -2.75 -9.89
N GLY A 56 -8.16 -1.74 -9.44
CA GLY A 56 -8.45 -1.57 -8.02
C GLY A 56 -9.34 -0.39 -7.71
N LYS A 57 -9.60 -0.17 -6.43
CA LYS A 57 -10.31 1.01 -5.94
C LYS A 57 -9.58 1.62 -4.75
N SER A 58 -9.48 2.94 -4.74
CA SER A 58 -9.03 3.73 -3.61
C SER A 58 -10.24 4.38 -2.95
N ILE A 59 -10.34 4.25 -1.62
CA ILE A 59 -11.43 4.84 -0.83
C ILE A 59 -10.79 5.84 0.11
N LEU A 60 -11.09 7.12 -0.08
CA LEU A 60 -10.66 8.20 0.81
C LEU A 60 -11.91 8.88 1.37
N GLN A 61 -12.16 8.66 2.67
CA GLN A 61 -13.41 9.04 3.33
C GLN A 61 -14.62 8.42 2.60
N GLU A 62 -15.46 9.24 1.97
CA GLU A 62 -16.64 8.83 1.23
C GLU A 62 -16.40 8.75 -0.29
N HIS A 63 -15.22 9.17 -0.76
CA HIS A 63 -14.87 9.17 -2.17
C HIS A 63 -14.28 7.82 -2.57
N VAL A 64 -14.83 7.23 -3.63
CA VAL A 64 -14.33 6.00 -4.25
C VAL A 64 -13.78 6.34 -5.62
N ASN A 65 -12.50 6.06 -5.84
CA ASN A 65 -11.84 6.19 -7.14
C ASN A 65 -11.47 4.81 -7.64
N PHE A 66 -11.84 4.50 -8.88
CA PHE A 66 -11.46 3.25 -9.54
C PHE A 66 -10.21 3.48 -10.39
N PHE A 67 -9.32 2.48 -10.41
CA PHE A 67 -8.12 2.46 -11.23
C PHE A 67 -8.16 1.27 -12.17
N GLU A 68 -7.85 1.51 -13.43
CA GLU A 68 -7.67 0.51 -14.48
C GLU A 68 -6.37 0.88 -15.22
N GLY A 69 -5.33 0.09 -15.02
CA GLY A 69 -4.02 0.22 -15.68
C GLY A 69 -3.86 -0.81 -16.79
N GLU A 70 -2.74 -0.71 -17.52
CA GLU A 70 -2.45 -1.67 -18.58
C GLU A 70 -2.32 -3.09 -18.01
N THR A 71 -2.89 -4.07 -18.71
CA THR A 71 -2.66 -5.48 -18.38
C THR A 71 -1.31 -5.88 -18.95
N VAL A 72 -0.34 -6.15 -18.09
CA VAL A 72 0.92 -6.76 -18.52
C VAL A 72 0.59 -8.12 -19.13
N ARG A 73 0.59 -8.20 -20.46
CA ARG A 73 0.56 -9.49 -21.16
C ARG A 73 1.85 -10.19 -20.79
N LYS A 74 1.77 -11.26 -19.99
CA LYS A 74 2.89 -12.21 -19.90
C LYS A 74 3.13 -12.73 -21.32
N LEU A 75 4.21 -12.27 -21.94
CA LEU A 75 4.76 -12.93 -23.12
C LEU A 75 5.15 -14.34 -22.66
N GLY A 76 4.46 -15.33 -23.21
CA GLY A 76 4.73 -16.74 -22.97
C GLY A 76 6.05 -17.19 -23.58
#